data_AF-A0A0G0M579-F1
#
_entry.id   AF-A0A0G0M579-F1
#
_cell.length_a   1.000
_cell.length_b   1.000
_cell.length_c   1.000
_cell.angle_alpha   90.00
_cell.angle_beta   90.00
_cell.angle_gamma   90.00
#
_symmetry.space_group_name_H-M   'P 1'
#
loop_
_entity.id
_entity.type
_entity.pdbx_description
1 polymer ?
#
loop_
_entity_poly.entity_id
_entity_poly.type
_entity_poly.pdbx_seq_one_letter_code
_entity_poly.pdbx_strand_id
1 'polypeptide(L)'
;MEVYLVKGFGLHKTSHPDDFYIAWMAKKFGEKVFPGSKDAKIVFVERKEYPQNPENSNLLLREEGLLLMGIGAGILDEHAYGTAEQKAKSSSTLLAHMLGLQEDPRIKPVLSMIERADTGYNGEYHSYASLVRKLHRAGYTDKQIMNWSFMIFDAWHKKADLNDPEFDSLPNIMMALKSDGHSSKKVMEVIKIFNDVIIASDKEYEKAKEEVEKAETHLFNYREKTARIAVIHTDNTEIARAARAKRFEVFVVRNSNGHTLIFGNKYGMSFNDLACILRHAEQRIKGQMLITNFKMLAAVDSLLQVPEWCHMSGRSTALLNGSESAKDIPPTGLSVDEIVLAIKIALDENSCPKKFADQCREGFCDTNRSNECSFYAFGLHRCRRNRFKTRSQK
;
A
#
# COMPACT_ATOMS: atom_id res chain seq x y z
N MET A 1 19.24 -17.20 -20.85
CA MET A 1 17.83 -16.80 -20.97
C MET A 1 17.40 -17.19 -22.37
N GLU A 2 16.33 -17.98 -22.51
CA GLU A 2 15.71 -18.13 -23.82
C GLU A 2 15.23 -16.76 -24.29
N VAL A 3 15.45 -16.46 -25.57
CA VAL A 3 15.14 -15.16 -26.15
C VAL A 3 13.76 -15.27 -26.79
N TYR A 4 12.76 -14.64 -26.20
CA TYR A 4 11.40 -14.59 -26.73
C TYR A 4 11.11 -13.25 -27.39
N LEU A 5 10.38 -13.28 -28.51
CA LEU A 5 9.90 -12.07 -29.18
C LEU A 5 8.75 -11.47 -28.37
N VAL A 6 8.97 -10.28 -27.81
CA VAL A 6 7.95 -9.53 -27.08
C VAL A 6 7.06 -8.78 -28.06
N LYS A 7 5.76 -9.08 -28.01
CA LYS A 7 4.69 -8.43 -28.78
C LYS A 7 3.89 -7.45 -27.93
N GLY A 8 3.89 -7.62 -26.61
CA GLY A 8 3.19 -6.74 -25.69
C GLY A 8 3.75 -6.71 -24.27
N PHE A 9 3.40 -5.65 -23.56
CA PHE A 9 3.69 -5.40 -22.16
C PHE A 9 2.39 -5.35 -21.37
N GLY A 10 2.23 -6.23 -20.39
CA GLY A 10 1.11 -6.21 -19.45
C GLY A 10 1.47 -5.43 -18.19
N LEU A 11 0.75 -4.33 -17.94
CA LEU A 11 0.89 -3.48 -16.75
C LEU A 11 -0.40 -3.52 -15.92
N HIS A 12 -0.34 -3.25 -14.62
CA HIS A 12 -1.57 -3.12 -13.82
C HIS A 12 -2.47 -1.99 -14.32
N LYS A 13 -3.79 -2.19 -14.34
CA LYS A 13 -4.74 -1.07 -14.38
C LYS A 13 -4.52 -0.18 -13.17
N THR A 14 -4.79 1.13 -13.32
CA THR A 14 -4.44 2.14 -12.31
C THR A 14 -2.95 2.12 -11.99
N SER A 15 -2.14 2.07 -13.06
CA SER A 15 -0.68 1.96 -13.05
C SER A 15 -0.03 3.03 -12.19
N HIS A 16 1.00 2.64 -11.45
CA HIS A 16 1.85 3.52 -10.66
C HIS A 16 3.04 4.05 -11.49
N PRO A 17 3.82 5.02 -10.98
CA PRO A 17 5.02 5.53 -11.66
C PRO A 17 5.98 4.43 -12.13
N ASP A 18 6.14 3.35 -11.36
CA ASP A 18 6.99 2.21 -11.71
C ASP A 18 6.55 1.55 -13.02
N ASP A 19 5.26 1.22 -13.16
CA ASP A 19 4.68 0.59 -14.37
C ASP A 19 4.93 1.40 -15.64
N PHE A 20 4.78 2.73 -15.55
CA PHE A 20 5.05 3.60 -16.69
C PHE A 20 6.54 3.67 -17.01
N TYR A 21 7.41 3.70 -16.01
CA TYR A 21 8.84 3.83 -16.22
C TYR A 21 9.47 2.54 -16.74
N ILE A 22 9.08 1.38 -16.21
CA ILE A 22 9.53 0.08 -16.71
C ILE A 22 9.13 -0.10 -18.18
N ALA A 23 7.90 0.26 -18.56
CA ALA A 23 7.45 0.19 -19.95
C ALA A 23 8.24 1.15 -20.87
N TRP A 24 8.48 2.39 -20.44
CA TRP A 24 9.32 3.33 -21.18
C TRP A 24 10.74 2.78 -21.38
N MET A 25 11.35 2.25 -20.33
CA MET A 25 12.72 1.72 -20.34
C MET A 25 12.82 0.48 -21.24
N ALA A 26 11.84 -0.43 -21.17
CA ALA A 26 11.76 -1.62 -22.02
C ALA A 26 11.64 -1.25 -23.50
N LYS A 27 10.82 -0.25 -23.85
CA LYS A 27 10.71 0.23 -25.24
C LYS A 27 11.98 0.92 -25.72
N LYS A 28 12.67 1.66 -24.85
CA LYS A 28 13.82 2.48 -25.22
C LYS A 28 15.13 1.71 -25.29
N PHE A 29 15.33 0.75 -24.39
CA PHE A 29 16.60 0.04 -24.20
C PHE A 29 16.47 -1.48 -24.23
N GLY A 30 15.25 -2.01 -24.21
CA GLY A 30 14.99 -3.43 -24.00
C GLY A 30 15.32 -4.32 -25.20
N GLU A 31 15.47 -3.80 -26.42
CA GLU A 31 15.47 -4.60 -27.66
C GLU A 31 16.54 -5.71 -27.66
N LYS A 32 17.68 -5.47 -27.02
CA LYS A 32 18.77 -6.45 -26.92
C LYS A 32 18.43 -7.64 -26.01
N VAL A 33 17.65 -7.41 -24.96
CA VAL A 33 17.27 -8.44 -23.97
C VAL A 33 15.90 -9.04 -24.31
N PHE A 34 15.01 -8.22 -24.87
CA PHE A 34 13.64 -8.53 -25.22
C PHE A 34 13.38 -8.10 -26.67
N PRO A 35 13.74 -8.90 -27.69
CA PRO A 35 13.50 -8.53 -29.08
C PRO A 35 12.03 -8.20 -29.34
N GLY A 36 11.76 -7.16 -30.12
CA GLY A 36 10.41 -6.64 -30.36
C GLY A 36 9.90 -5.66 -29.29
N SER A 37 10.63 -5.46 -28.19
CA SER A 37 10.23 -4.55 -27.10
C SER A 37 9.94 -3.13 -27.60
N LYS A 38 10.71 -2.64 -28.58
CA LYS A 38 10.54 -1.29 -29.14
C LYS A 38 9.14 -1.07 -29.70
N ASP A 39 8.57 -2.06 -30.37
CA ASP A 39 7.27 -1.98 -31.06
C ASP A 39 6.13 -2.67 -30.29
N ALA A 40 6.45 -3.32 -29.16
CA ALA A 40 5.48 -4.01 -28.32
C ALA A 40 4.32 -3.11 -27.87
N LYS A 41 3.10 -3.64 -27.91
CA LYS A 41 1.89 -2.94 -27.45
C LYS A 41 1.85 -2.90 -25.93
N ILE A 42 1.34 -1.82 -25.34
CA ILE A 42 1.09 -1.77 -23.89
C ILE A 42 -0.38 -2.10 -23.65
N VAL A 43 -0.64 -3.07 -22.77
CA VAL A 43 -1.97 -3.50 -22.34
C VAL A 43 -2.08 -3.35 -20.82
N PHE A 44 -3.19 -2.79 -20.37
CA PHE A 44 -3.47 -2.61 -18.93
C PHE A 44 -4.40 -3.73 -18.46
N VAL A 45 -3.93 -4.51 -17.50
CA VAL A 45 -4.55 -5.76 -17.05
C VAL A 45 -5.01 -5.67 -15.60
N GLU A 46 -6.06 -6.40 -15.24
CA GLU A 46 -6.47 -6.54 -13.85
C GLU A 46 -5.74 -7.70 -13.18
N ARG A 47 -5.36 -7.54 -11.91
CA ARG A 47 -4.63 -8.58 -11.16
C ARG A 47 -5.32 -9.93 -11.13
N LYS A 48 -6.65 -9.95 -11.08
CA LYS A 48 -7.45 -11.18 -11.07
C LYS A 48 -7.49 -11.92 -12.41
N GLU A 49 -7.17 -11.25 -13.51
CA GLU A 49 -7.15 -11.86 -14.84
C GLU A 49 -5.92 -12.77 -15.03
N TYR A 50 -4.87 -12.57 -14.23
CA TYR A 50 -3.59 -13.25 -14.38
C TYR A 50 -3.20 -13.97 -13.08
N PRO A 51 -3.12 -15.33 -13.09
CA PRO A 51 -2.69 -16.07 -11.92
C PRO A 51 -1.27 -15.64 -11.53
N GLN A 52 -1.05 -15.43 -10.23
CA GLN A 52 0.24 -15.00 -9.69
C GLN A 52 1.20 -16.19 -9.57
N ASN A 53 1.62 -16.73 -10.73
CA ASN A 53 2.49 -17.88 -10.86
C ASN A 53 3.57 -17.61 -11.93
N PRO A 54 4.87 -17.75 -11.60
CA PRO A 54 5.96 -17.61 -12.57
C PRO A 54 5.79 -18.47 -13.83
N GLU A 55 5.26 -19.69 -13.72
CA GLU A 55 5.06 -20.59 -14.87
C GLU A 55 4.06 -20.02 -15.87
N ASN A 56 2.97 -19.42 -15.38
CA ASN A 56 1.95 -18.81 -16.24
C ASN A 56 2.47 -17.53 -16.91
N SER A 57 3.22 -16.71 -16.17
CA SER A 57 3.88 -15.53 -16.75
C SER A 57 4.87 -15.91 -17.85
N ASN A 58 5.65 -16.98 -17.65
CA ASN A 58 6.57 -17.50 -18.66
C ASN A 58 5.82 -18.08 -19.87
N LEU A 59 4.68 -18.74 -19.65
CA LEU A 59 3.83 -19.26 -20.72
C LEU A 59 3.30 -18.13 -21.62
N LEU A 60 2.76 -17.06 -21.02
CA LEU A 60 2.28 -15.88 -21.74
C LEU A 60 3.39 -15.21 -22.57
N LEU A 61 4.58 -15.09 -22.00
CA LEU A 61 5.74 -14.56 -22.73
C LEU A 61 6.12 -15.47 -23.90
N ARG A 62 6.18 -16.79 -23.68
CA ARG A 62 6.61 -17.75 -24.69
C ARG A 62 5.60 -17.90 -25.84
N GLU A 63 4.31 -18.00 -25.52
CA GLU A 63 3.27 -18.36 -26.47
C GLU A 63 2.60 -17.14 -27.10
N GLU A 64 2.36 -16.10 -26.30
CA GLU A 64 1.67 -14.89 -26.75
C GLU A 64 2.61 -13.72 -27.01
N GLY A 65 3.85 -13.78 -26.52
CA GLY A 65 4.79 -12.66 -26.56
C GLY A 65 4.39 -11.55 -25.58
N LEU A 66 3.61 -11.86 -24.54
CA LEU A 66 3.17 -10.89 -23.54
C LEU A 66 4.09 -10.94 -22.32
N LEU A 67 4.90 -9.90 -22.13
CA LEU A 67 5.74 -9.73 -20.94
C LEU A 67 4.96 -8.98 -19.86
N LEU A 68 4.62 -9.66 -18.78
CA LEU A 68 4.03 -9.03 -17.60
C LEU A 68 5.12 -8.30 -16.79
N MET A 69 4.83 -7.07 -16.36
CA MET A 69 5.74 -6.18 -15.63
C MET A 69 5.00 -5.58 -14.44
N GLY A 70 5.58 -5.68 -13.24
CA GLY A 70 4.91 -5.36 -11.97
C GLY A 70 3.86 -6.39 -11.53
N ILE A 71 3.55 -7.41 -12.36
CA ILE A 71 2.43 -8.34 -12.14
C ILE A 71 2.75 -9.77 -12.58
N GLY A 72 2.02 -10.75 -12.01
CA GLY A 72 1.92 -12.12 -12.52
C GLY A 72 2.95 -13.09 -11.96
N ALA A 73 3.76 -12.64 -11.01
CA ALA A 73 4.91 -13.32 -10.43
C ALA A 73 6.01 -13.66 -11.46
N GLY A 74 6.12 -12.89 -12.54
CA GLY A 74 7.13 -13.07 -13.58
C GLY A 74 8.53 -12.57 -13.20
N ILE A 75 9.44 -12.56 -14.17
CA ILE A 75 10.84 -12.12 -13.99
C ILE A 75 10.99 -10.62 -13.67
N LEU A 76 9.95 -9.82 -13.94
CA LEU A 76 9.88 -8.39 -13.70
C LEU A 76 8.68 -8.08 -12.79
N ASP A 77 8.46 -8.89 -11.75
CA ASP A 77 7.44 -8.65 -10.73
C ASP A 77 8.06 -8.77 -9.33
N GLU A 78 8.09 -7.68 -8.58
CA GLU A 78 8.60 -7.61 -7.21
C GLU A 78 7.68 -8.28 -6.18
N HIS A 79 6.42 -8.53 -6.54
CA HIS A 79 5.44 -9.22 -5.70
C HIS A 79 5.56 -10.75 -5.76
N ALA A 80 6.36 -11.29 -6.67
CA ALA A 80 6.55 -12.72 -6.84
C ALA A 80 7.10 -13.40 -5.56
N TYR A 81 7.11 -14.74 -5.54
CA TYR A 81 7.90 -15.54 -4.60
C TYR A 81 9.41 -15.39 -4.87
N GLY A 82 9.90 -14.15 -4.89
CA GLY A 82 11.29 -13.81 -5.08
C GLY A 82 12.09 -13.87 -3.79
N THR A 83 13.42 -13.79 -3.93
CA THR A 83 14.33 -13.63 -2.80
C THR A 83 13.99 -12.35 -2.02
N ALA A 84 14.41 -12.24 -0.76
CA ALA A 84 14.27 -11.00 0.00
C ALA A 84 14.88 -9.79 -0.73
N GLU A 85 15.88 -10.02 -1.58
CA GLU A 85 16.49 -8.99 -2.42
C GLU A 85 15.57 -8.52 -3.55
N GLN A 86 14.88 -9.44 -4.25
CA GLN A 86 13.93 -9.09 -5.30
C GLN A 86 12.75 -8.29 -4.74
N LYS A 87 12.24 -8.69 -3.57
CA LYS A 87 11.14 -7.99 -2.88
C LYS A 87 11.51 -6.60 -2.37
N ALA A 88 12.80 -6.25 -2.36
CA ALA A 88 13.29 -4.94 -1.93
C ALA A 88 13.46 -3.95 -3.10
N LYS A 89 13.27 -4.39 -4.35
CA LYS A 89 13.46 -3.59 -5.57
C LYS A 89 12.10 -3.35 -6.25
N SER A 90 11.95 -2.23 -6.93
CA SER A 90 10.82 -2.03 -7.85
C SER A 90 11.02 -2.81 -9.15
N SER A 91 9.95 -2.99 -9.93
CA SER A 91 10.05 -3.65 -11.24
C SER A 91 10.98 -2.89 -12.19
N SER A 92 10.94 -1.56 -12.21
CA SER A 92 11.90 -0.77 -12.99
C SER A 92 13.35 -1.03 -12.60
N THR A 93 13.63 -1.17 -11.29
CA THR A 93 14.99 -1.48 -10.83
C THR A 93 15.42 -2.88 -11.28
N LEU A 94 14.53 -3.87 -11.26
CA LEU A 94 14.81 -5.21 -11.81
C LEU A 94 15.18 -5.13 -13.30
N LEU A 95 14.41 -4.41 -14.11
CA LEU A 95 14.71 -4.23 -15.52
C LEU A 95 16.02 -3.47 -15.75
N ALA A 96 16.28 -2.41 -14.99
CA ALA A 96 17.51 -1.63 -15.11
C ALA A 96 18.74 -2.50 -14.83
N HIS A 97 18.71 -3.37 -13.82
CA HIS A 97 19.78 -4.34 -13.58
C HIS A 97 19.96 -5.32 -14.74
N MET A 98 18.87 -5.84 -15.31
CA MET A 98 18.94 -6.75 -16.47
C MET A 98 19.54 -6.08 -17.70
N LEU A 99 19.29 -4.78 -17.89
CA LEU A 99 19.82 -3.99 -19.00
C LEU A 99 21.22 -3.42 -18.72
N GLY A 100 21.73 -3.51 -17.49
CA GLY A 100 22.99 -2.90 -17.07
C GLY A 100 22.94 -1.37 -16.98
N LEU A 101 21.78 -0.79 -16.65
CA LEU A 101 21.50 0.64 -16.62
C LEU A 101 21.41 1.24 -15.20
N GLN A 102 21.51 0.42 -14.15
CA GLN A 102 21.29 0.85 -12.77
C GLN A 102 22.25 1.95 -12.28
N GLU A 103 23.45 2.04 -12.88
CA GLU A 103 24.44 3.08 -12.58
C GLU A 103 24.44 4.24 -13.61
N ASP A 104 23.57 4.23 -14.61
CA ASP A 104 23.48 5.34 -15.55
C ASP A 104 23.01 6.61 -14.80
N PRO A 105 23.78 7.72 -14.83
CA PRO A 105 23.47 8.92 -14.05
C PRO A 105 22.14 9.59 -14.45
N ARG A 106 21.57 9.23 -15.60
CA ARG A 106 20.27 9.73 -16.09
C ARG A 106 19.10 8.83 -15.69
N ILE A 107 19.38 7.58 -15.32
CA ILE A 107 18.38 6.57 -14.94
C ILE A 107 18.30 6.44 -13.41
N LYS A 108 19.45 6.41 -12.74
CA LYS A 108 19.57 6.18 -11.29
C LYS A 108 18.71 7.14 -10.44
N PRO A 109 18.66 8.46 -10.71
CA PRO A 109 17.81 9.37 -9.94
C PRO A 109 16.31 9.06 -10.08
N VAL A 110 15.89 8.64 -11.28
CA VAL A 110 14.49 8.26 -11.56
C VAL A 110 14.13 6.93 -10.89
N LEU A 111 15.03 5.94 -10.91
CA LEU A 111 14.85 4.69 -10.16
C LEU A 111 14.71 4.97 -8.65
N SER A 112 15.59 5.80 -8.09
CA SER A 112 15.51 6.18 -6.67
C SER A 112 14.20 6.91 -6.34
N MET A 113 13.66 7.73 -7.25
CA MET A 113 12.34 8.35 -7.09
C MET A 113 11.23 7.29 -7.07
N ILE A 114 11.28 6.31 -7.96
CA ILE A 114 10.29 5.23 -8.06
C ILE A 114 10.30 4.33 -6.83
N GLU A 115 11.47 3.88 -6.39
CA GLU A 115 11.59 3.04 -5.18
C GLU A 115 11.05 3.75 -3.93
N ARG A 116 11.27 5.06 -3.84
CA ARG A 116 10.65 5.88 -2.79
C ARG A 116 9.12 5.87 -2.93
N ALA A 117 8.58 6.07 -4.13
CA ALA A 117 7.15 6.04 -4.38
C ALA A 117 6.51 4.69 -3.98
N ASP A 118 7.14 3.58 -4.34
CA ASP A 118 6.62 2.23 -4.06
C ASP A 118 6.70 1.86 -2.57
N THR A 119 7.70 2.37 -1.85
CA THR A 119 7.81 2.20 -0.38
C THR A 119 6.82 3.07 0.42
N GLY A 120 5.90 3.75 -0.27
CA GLY A 120 4.89 4.62 0.33
C GLY A 120 5.42 6.02 0.67
N TYR A 121 6.68 6.33 0.32
CA TYR A 121 7.14 7.71 0.32
C TYR A 121 6.58 8.41 -0.92
N ASN A 122 5.50 9.12 -0.68
CA ASN A 122 4.69 9.76 -1.69
C ASN A 122 5.29 11.02 -2.34
N GLY A 123 6.58 11.29 -2.09
CA GLY A 123 7.23 12.53 -2.47
C GLY A 123 6.64 13.76 -1.80
N GLU A 124 7.08 14.91 -2.26
CA GLU A 124 6.39 16.17 -1.96
C GLU A 124 5.01 16.20 -2.62
N TYR A 125 4.16 17.11 -2.16
CA TYR A 125 2.80 17.26 -2.68
C TYR A 125 2.74 17.49 -4.20
N HIS A 126 3.79 18.06 -4.78
CA HIS A 126 3.92 18.35 -6.22
C HIS A 126 4.89 17.41 -6.97
N SER A 127 5.31 16.31 -6.35
CA SER A 127 6.13 15.28 -7.01
C SER A 127 5.35 14.56 -8.11
N TYR A 128 6.07 14.04 -9.10
CA TYR A 128 5.51 13.24 -10.18
C TYR A 128 4.67 12.05 -9.68
N ALA A 129 5.16 11.33 -8.67
CA ALA A 129 4.43 10.19 -8.08
C ALA A 129 3.10 10.62 -7.42
N SER A 130 3.08 11.80 -6.80
CA SER A 130 1.86 12.40 -6.26
C SER A 130 0.90 12.83 -7.38
N LEU A 131 1.42 13.39 -8.48
CA LEU A 131 0.63 13.80 -9.64
C LEU A 131 -0.07 12.62 -10.32
N VAL A 132 0.63 11.51 -10.55
CA VAL A 132 0.06 10.29 -11.17
C VAL A 132 -1.18 9.81 -10.40
N ARG A 133 -1.11 9.77 -9.06
CA ARG A 133 -2.26 9.37 -8.23
C ARG A 133 -3.41 10.35 -8.30
N LYS A 134 -3.12 11.66 -8.28
CA LYS A 134 -4.15 12.70 -8.44
C LYS A 134 -4.84 12.62 -9.80
N LEU A 135 -4.10 12.30 -10.87
CA LEU A 135 -4.66 12.11 -12.20
C LEU A 135 -5.61 10.91 -12.25
N HIS A 136 -5.24 9.78 -11.65
CA HIS A 136 -6.14 8.63 -11.53
C HIS A 136 -7.43 8.97 -10.79
N ARG A 137 -7.32 9.68 -9.66
CA ARG A 137 -8.50 10.16 -8.90
C ARG A 137 -9.39 11.12 -9.68
N ALA A 138 -8.79 11.93 -10.55
CA ALA A 138 -9.52 12.81 -11.45
C ALA A 138 -10.11 12.08 -12.68
N GLY A 139 -9.94 10.75 -12.78
CA GLY A 139 -10.55 9.93 -13.83
C GLY A 139 -9.76 9.87 -15.14
N TYR A 140 -8.51 10.34 -15.15
CA TYR A 140 -7.64 10.16 -16.33
C TYR A 140 -7.27 8.68 -16.50
N THR A 141 -7.29 8.22 -17.75
CA THR A 141 -6.95 6.83 -18.08
C THR A 141 -5.46 6.55 -17.99
N ASP A 142 -5.08 5.30 -17.70
CA ASP A 142 -3.67 4.86 -17.71
C ASP A 142 -2.93 5.28 -18.99
N LYS A 143 -3.58 5.16 -20.15
CA LYS A 143 -3.02 5.56 -21.45
C LYS A 143 -2.73 7.06 -21.54
N GLN A 144 -3.60 7.92 -21.02
CA GLN A 144 -3.36 9.38 -21.02
C GLN A 144 -2.19 9.73 -20.11
N ILE A 145 -2.18 9.16 -18.91
CA ILE A 145 -1.12 9.39 -17.93
C ILE A 145 0.22 8.92 -18.49
N MET A 146 0.28 7.69 -19.00
CA MET A 146 1.47 7.11 -19.64
C MET A 146 2.04 7.97 -20.77
N ASN A 147 1.19 8.57 -21.61
CA ASN A 147 1.67 9.44 -22.68
C ASN A 147 2.40 10.68 -22.13
N TRP A 148 1.89 11.28 -21.05
CA TRP A 148 2.60 12.38 -20.38
C TRP A 148 3.86 11.89 -19.66
N SER A 149 3.79 10.72 -19.01
CA SER A 149 4.93 10.07 -18.38
C SER A 149 6.09 9.86 -19.35
N PHE A 150 5.82 9.31 -20.53
CA PHE A 150 6.85 9.04 -21.53
C PHE A 150 7.51 10.34 -22.03
N MET A 151 6.72 11.40 -22.25
CA MET A 151 7.26 12.72 -22.57
C MET A 151 8.20 13.24 -21.47
N ILE A 152 7.81 13.09 -20.21
CA ILE A 152 8.60 13.53 -19.05
C ILE A 152 9.89 12.71 -18.94
N PHE A 153 9.81 11.39 -19.08
CA PHE A 153 10.97 10.49 -19.02
C PHE A 153 11.95 10.72 -20.16
N ASP A 154 11.46 11.01 -21.37
CA ASP A 154 12.32 11.39 -22.49
C ASP A 154 13.06 12.70 -22.23
N ALA A 155 12.37 13.70 -21.67
CA ALA A 155 12.96 14.98 -21.30
C ALA A 155 14.02 14.83 -20.18
N TRP A 156 13.72 14.06 -19.13
CA TRP A 156 14.67 13.76 -18.06
C TRP A 156 15.90 13.01 -18.57
N HIS A 157 15.70 11.99 -19.41
CA HIS A 157 16.82 11.20 -19.96
C HIS A 157 17.75 12.03 -20.86
N LYS A 158 17.25 13.07 -21.53
CA LYS A 158 18.10 13.97 -22.34
C LYS A 158 18.83 15.02 -21.48
N LYS A 159 18.36 15.28 -20.26
CA LYS A 159 19.03 16.18 -19.33
C LYS A 159 20.27 15.47 -18.77
N ALA A 160 21.43 16.11 -18.89
CA ALA A 160 22.70 15.51 -18.47
C ALA A 160 22.85 15.39 -16.94
N ASP A 161 22.09 16.19 -16.17
CA ASP A 161 22.17 16.24 -14.72
C ASP A 161 20.78 16.26 -14.07
N LEU A 162 20.49 15.21 -13.29
CA LEU A 162 19.30 15.04 -12.43
C LEU A 162 19.68 15.00 -10.93
N ASN A 163 20.80 15.62 -10.54
CA ASN A 163 21.25 15.68 -9.15
C ASN A 163 20.37 16.55 -8.24
N ASP A 164 19.45 17.33 -8.80
CA ASP A 164 18.44 18.05 -8.05
C ASP A 164 17.49 17.05 -7.35
N PRO A 165 17.43 16.99 -6.01
CA PRO A 165 16.55 16.05 -5.29
C PRO A 165 15.06 16.28 -5.58
N GLU A 166 14.68 17.45 -6.11
CA GLU A 166 13.32 17.83 -6.50
C GLU A 166 13.13 17.80 -8.03
N PHE A 167 13.98 17.11 -8.80
CA PHE A 167 13.87 17.08 -10.28
C PHE A 167 12.48 16.63 -10.79
N ASP A 168 11.73 15.92 -9.94
CA ASP A 168 10.39 15.41 -10.20
C ASP A 168 9.25 16.34 -9.73
N SER A 169 9.58 17.54 -9.26
CA SER A 169 8.60 18.57 -8.93
C SER A 169 7.98 19.20 -10.18
N LEU A 170 6.77 19.73 -10.07
CA LEU A 170 6.06 20.37 -11.19
C LEU A 170 6.87 21.47 -11.92
N PRO A 171 7.55 22.41 -11.23
CA PRO A 171 8.41 23.38 -11.90
C PRO A 171 9.57 22.73 -12.68
N ASN A 172 10.20 21.70 -12.11
CA ASN A 172 11.32 21.00 -12.74
C ASN A 172 10.87 20.15 -13.93
N ILE A 173 9.68 19.54 -13.88
CA ILE A 173 9.03 18.89 -15.03
C ILE A 173 8.81 19.89 -16.17
N MET A 174 8.27 21.08 -15.87
CA MET A 174 8.04 22.13 -16.86
C MET A 174 9.35 22.54 -17.55
N MET A 175 10.41 22.76 -16.77
CA MET A 175 11.73 23.13 -17.30
C MET A 175 12.34 22.01 -18.15
N ALA A 176 12.20 20.75 -17.73
CA ALA A 176 12.67 19.60 -18.49
C ALA A 176 11.97 19.51 -19.86
N LEU A 177 10.64 19.58 -19.89
CA LEU A 177 9.88 19.54 -21.14
C LEU A 177 10.23 20.71 -22.06
N LYS A 178 10.44 21.91 -21.51
CA LYS A 178 10.83 23.08 -22.31
C LYS A 178 12.23 22.93 -22.90
N SER A 179 13.16 22.40 -22.11
CA SER A 179 14.54 22.12 -22.53
C SER A 179 14.60 21.02 -23.59
N ASP A 180 13.64 20.09 -23.59
CA ASP A 180 13.51 19.07 -24.63
C ASP A 180 12.92 19.60 -25.96
N GLY A 181 12.68 20.91 -26.07
CA GLY A 181 12.20 21.53 -27.30
C GLY A 181 10.68 21.47 -27.51
N HIS A 182 9.90 21.03 -26.51
CA HIS A 182 8.44 21.13 -26.61
C HIS A 182 7.98 22.60 -26.70
N SER A 183 6.96 22.84 -27.53
CA SER A 183 6.39 24.19 -27.66
C SER A 183 5.81 24.67 -26.33
N SER A 184 5.88 25.98 -26.06
CA SER A 184 5.34 26.54 -24.83
C SER A 184 3.84 26.22 -24.67
N LYS A 185 3.09 26.19 -25.78
CA LYS A 185 1.67 25.77 -25.77
C LYS A 185 1.50 24.35 -25.23
N LYS A 186 2.27 23.39 -25.75
CA LYS A 186 2.17 21.98 -25.32
C LYS A 186 2.58 21.79 -23.86
N VAL A 187 3.65 22.47 -23.44
CA VAL A 187 4.08 22.45 -22.03
C VAL A 187 2.97 23.00 -21.13
N MET A 188 2.41 24.16 -21.46
CA MET A 188 1.33 24.78 -20.67
C MET A 188 0.05 23.93 -20.63
N GLU A 189 -0.29 23.21 -21.70
CA GLU A 189 -1.42 22.26 -21.69
C GLU A 189 -1.22 21.16 -20.64
N VAL A 190 -0.03 20.56 -20.57
CA VAL A 190 0.29 19.52 -19.57
C VAL A 190 0.31 20.10 -18.16
N ILE A 191 0.98 21.23 -17.96
CA ILE A 191 1.10 21.87 -16.65
C ILE A 191 -0.27 22.33 -16.12
N LYS A 192 -1.15 22.83 -16.99
CA LYS A 192 -2.52 23.19 -16.60
C LYS A 192 -3.27 21.97 -16.06
N ILE A 193 -3.21 20.83 -16.72
CA ILE A 193 -3.85 19.58 -16.26
C ILE A 193 -3.33 19.19 -14.87
N PHE A 194 -2.01 19.23 -14.68
CA PHE A 194 -1.39 18.89 -13.39
C PHE A 194 -1.78 19.87 -12.28
N ASN A 195 -1.82 21.18 -12.60
CA ASN A 195 -2.24 22.21 -11.66
C ASN A 195 -3.72 22.08 -11.28
N ASP A 196 -4.59 21.76 -12.25
CA ASP A 196 -6.03 21.58 -12.01
C ASP A 196 -6.29 20.41 -11.05
N VAL A 197 -5.59 19.28 -11.20
CA VAL A 197 -5.73 18.14 -10.26
C VAL A 197 -5.12 18.41 -8.89
N ILE A 198 -4.07 19.23 -8.80
CA ILE A 198 -3.53 19.71 -7.52
C ILE A 198 -4.58 20.56 -6.79
N ILE A 199 -5.15 21.56 -7.46
CA ILE A 199 -6.16 22.45 -6.88
C ILE A 199 -7.39 21.65 -6.42
N ALA A 200 -7.81 20.65 -7.20
CA ALA A 200 -8.91 19.77 -6.81
C ALA A 200 -8.58 18.96 -5.54
N SER A 201 -7.38 18.36 -5.45
CA SER A 201 -6.93 17.61 -4.27
C SER A 201 -6.80 18.50 -3.03
N ASP A 202 -6.38 19.77 -3.17
CA ASP A 202 -6.34 20.72 -2.06
C ASP A 202 -7.73 21.05 -1.51
N LYS A 203 -8.70 21.26 -2.40
CA LYS A 203 -10.10 21.47 -2.00
C LYS A 203 -10.67 20.27 -1.24
N GLU A 204 -10.40 19.06 -1.73
CA GLU A 204 -10.82 17.83 -1.04
C GLU A 204 -10.13 17.66 0.32
N TYR A 205 -8.86 18.04 0.44
CA TYR A 205 -8.14 18.00 1.70
C TYR A 205 -8.67 19.01 2.73
N GLU A 206 -9.07 20.20 2.31
CA GLU A 206 -9.70 21.16 3.24
C GLU A 206 -11.05 20.64 3.75
N LYS A 207 -11.88 20.05 2.88
CA LYS A 207 -13.10 19.34 3.32
C LYS A 207 -12.78 18.21 4.30
N ALA A 208 -11.74 17.42 4.00
CA ALA A 208 -11.30 16.33 4.87
C ALA A 208 -10.93 16.84 6.27
N LYS A 209 -10.28 18.01 6.38
CA LYS A 209 -9.96 18.60 7.70
C LYS A 209 -11.22 18.96 8.48
N GLU A 210 -12.24 19.51 7.83
CA GLU A 210 -13.52 19.80 8.47
C GLU A 210 -14.24 18.53 8.95
N GLU A 211 -14.17 17.45 8.18
CA GLU A 211 -14.73 16.14 8.56
C GLU A 211 -14.00 15.54 9.76
N VAL A 212 -12.66 15.63 9.78
CA VAL A 212 -11.85 15.15 10.90
C VAL A 212 -12.18 15.88 12.21
N GLU A 213 -12.49 17.18 12.17
CA GLU A 213 -12.91 17.93 13.37
C GLU A 213 -14.24 17.43 13.95
N LYS A 214 -15.08 16.82 13.11
CA LYS A 214 -16.39 16.26 13.51
C LYS A 214 -16.31 14.78 13.89
N ALA A 215 -15.11 14.20 13.91
CA ALA A 215 -14.91 12.79 14.20
C ALA A 215 -15.47 12.42 15.58
N GLU A 216 -16.15 11.27 15.66
CA GLU A 216 -16.48 10.66 16.94
C GLU A 216 -15.18 10.22 17.62
N THR A 217 -15.08 10.41 18.94
CA THR A 217 -13.87 10.05 19.68
C THR A 217 -14.17 9.13 20.85
N HIS A 218 -13.29 8.14 21.03
CA HIS A 218 -13.32 7.24 22.17
C HIS A 218 -11.99 7.26 22.91
N LEU A 219 -12.06 7.21 24.24
CA LEU A 219 -10.89 7.13 25.10
C LEU A 219 -10.53 5.68 25.42
N PHE A 220 -9.24 5.43 25.58
CA PHE A 220 -8.67 4.17 26.10
C PHE A 220 -7.34 4.45 26.78
N ASN A 221 -6.83 3.51 27.57
CA ASN A 221 -5.50 3.64 28.17
C ASN A 221 -4.46 2.95 27.29
N TYR A 222 -3.33 3.61 27.02
CA TYR A 222 -2.21 3.02 26.31
C TYR A 222 -0.90 3.39 27.02
N ARG A 223 -0.21 2.39 27.56
CA ARG A 223 1.02 2.57 28.37
C ARG A 223 0.84 3.65 29.44
N GLU A 224 -0.17 3.47 30.29
CA GLU A 224 -0.51 4.36 31.41
C GLU A 224 -0.94 5.79 31.02
N LYS A 225 -1.15 6.07 29.73
CA LYS A 225 -1.64 7.37 29.25
C LYS A 225 -3.01 7.23 28.60
N THR A 226 -3.88 8.21 28.81
CA THR A 226 -5.12 8.33 28.04
C THR A 226 -4.79 8.59 26.57
N ALA A 227 -5.34 7.76 25.70
CA ALA A 227 -5.21 7.83 24.25
C ALA A 227 -6.59 7.93 23.60
N ARG A 228 -6.64 8.43 22.37
CA ARG A 228 -7.86 8.67 21.59
C ARG A 228 -7.92 7.80 20.35
N ILE A 229 -9.10 7.25 20.12
CA ILE A 229 -9.53 6.64 18.86
C ILE A 229 -10.47 7.65 18.20
N ALA A 230 -10.16 8.12 17.00
CA ALA A 230 -11.10 8.87 16.18
C ALA A 230 -11.81 7.93 15.20
N VAL A 231 -13.11 8.09 15.02
CA VAL A 231 -13.92 7.35 14.06
C VAL A 231 -14.49 8.34 13.06
N ILE A 232 -14.23 8.10 11.77
CA ILE A 232 -14.59 9.00 10.69
C ILE A 232 -15.30 8.19 9.60
N HIS A 233 -16.51 8.63 9.25
CA HIS A 233 -17.30 8.05 8.17
C HIS A 233 -17.22 8.96 6.94
N THR A 234 -16.53 8.52 5.88
CA THR A 234 -16.34 9.35 4.68
C THR A 234 -15.86 8.55 3.48
N ASP A 235 -16.20 9.05 2.28
CA ASP A 235 -15.63 8.61 1.00
C ASP A 235 -14.47 9.51 0.54
N ASN A 236 -14.12 10.54 1.32
CA ASN A 236 -13.05 11.48 1.00
C ASN A 236 -11.67 10.79 1.09
N THR A 237 -11.03 10.60 -0.06
CA THR A 237 -9.72 9.93 -0.17
C THR A 237 -8.56 10.66 0.53
N GLU A 238 -8.72 11.95 0.86
CA GLU A 238 -7.71 12.75 1.56
C GLU A 238 -7.85 12.68 3.10
N ILE A 239 -8.86 11.96 3.62
CA ILE A 239 -9.15 11.91 5.05
C ILE A 239 -7.99 11.32 5.88
N ALA A 240 -7.29 10.30 5.36
CA ALA A 240 -6.16 9.73 6.08
C ALA A 240 -4.99 10.74 6.20
N ARG A 241 -4.81 11.61 5.19
CA ARG A 241 -3.83 12.70 5.23
C ARG A 241 -4.22 13.73 6.29
N ALA A 242 -5.48 14.14 6.29
CA ALA A 242 -6.00 15.13 7.25
C ALA A 242 -5.98 14.61 8.69
N ALA A 243 -6.37 13.35 8.91
CA ALA A 243 -6.40 12.71 10.22
C ALA A 243 -5.00 12.55 10.83
N ARG A 244 -3.98 12.22 10.04
CA ARG A 244 -2.57 12.16 10.50
C ARG A 244 -2.05 13.50 11.00
N ALA A 245 -2.50 14.61 10.40
CA ALA A 245 -2.14 15.95 10.85
C ALA A 245 -2.74 16.29 12.23
N LYS A 246 -3.73 15.52 12.70
CA LYS A 246 -4.27 15.64 14.07
C LYS A 246 -3.54 14.72 15.05
N ARG A 247 -3.65 15.05 16.33
CA ARG A 247 -3.01 14.32 17.44
C ARG A 247 -3.89 13.19 17.98
N PHE A 248 -4.51 12.39 17.12
CA PHE A 248 -5.15 11.13 17.53
C PHE A 248 -4.08 10.03 17.60
N GLU A 249 -4.18 9.12 18.56
CA GLU A 249 -3.28 7.97 18.64
C GLU A 249 -3.66 6.87 17.64
N VAL A 250 -4.97 6.66 17.47
CA VAL A 250 -5.56 5.76 16.48
C VAL A 250 -6.69 6.48 15.76
N PHE A 251 -6.84 6.25 14.47
CA PHE A 251 -8.04 6.67 13.76
C PHE A 251 -8.55 5.57 12.83
N VAL A 252 -9.88 5.48 12.75
CA VAL A 252 -10.65 4.53 11.97
C VAL A 252 -11.41 5.32 10.90
N VAL A 253 -11.25 4.92 9.65
CA VAL A 253 -11.95 5.52 8.51
C VAL A 253 -12.84 4.44 7.89
N ARG A 254 -14.15 4.68 7.85
CA ARG A 254 -15.12 3.80 7.18
C ARG A 254 -15.72 4.53 5.99
N ASN A 255 -15.66 3.93 4.80
CA ASN A 255 -16.32 4.47 3.61
C ASN A 255 -17.76 3.94 3.46
N SER A 256 -18.51 4.47 2.49
CA SER A 256 -19.90 4.07 2.24
C SER A 256 -20.05 2.63 1.76
N ASN A 257 -19.00 2.04 1.17
CA ASN A 257 -18.97 0.64 0.72
C ASN A 257 -18.67 -0.36 1.86
N GLY A 258 -18.45 0.12 3.08
CA GLY A 258 -18.14 -0.75 4.23
C GLY A 258 -16.64 -1.04 4.40
N HIS A 259 -15.76 -0.56 3.52
CA HIS A 259 -14.32 -0.73 3.71
C HIS A 259 -13.82 0.11 4.88
N THR A 260 -12.92 -0.47 5.69
CA THR A 260 -12.42 0.17 6.91
C THR A 260 -10.90 0.23 6.97
N LEU A 261 -10.35 1.39 7.23
CA LEU A 261 -8.91 1.59 7.42
C LEU A 261 -8.64 1.98 8.87
N ILE A 262 -7.66 1.34 9.49
CA ILE A 262 -7.23 1.64 10.87
C ILE A 262 -5.77 2.04 10.83
N PHE A 263 -5.47 3.21 11.37
CA PHE A 263 -4.10 3.74 11.39
C PHE A 263 -3.67 4.04 12.82
N GLY A 264 -2.44 3.65 13.15
CA GLY A 264 -1.74 4.12 14.35
C GLY A 264 -0.89 5.33 14.00
N ASN A 265 -1.08 6.44 14.70
CA ASN A 265 -0.35 7.69 14.44
C ASN A 265 0.91 7.83 15.30
N LYS A 266 1.09 6.97 16.30
CA LYS A 266 2.23 7.01 17.24
C LYS A 266 3.25 5.93 16.91
N TYR A 267 4.52 6.34 16.78
CA TYR A 267 5.63 5.42 16.57
C TYR A 267 5.70 4.35 17.69
N GLY A 268 5.92 3.09 17.29
CA GLY A 268 6.07 1.97 18.22
C GLY A 268 4.75 1.39 18.78
N MET A 269 3.59 1.79 18.25
CA MET A 269 2.32 1.10 18.48
C MET A 269 2.23 -0.15 17.58
N SER A 270 2.05 -1.33 18.18
CA SER A 270 1.93 -2.59 17.44
C SER A 270 0.46 -2.97 17.29
N PHE A 271 0.06 -3.35 16.08
CA PHE A 271 -1.29 -3.87 15.77
C PHE A 271 -1.32 -5.40 15.67
N ASN A 272 -0.28 -6.11 16.14
CA ASN A 272 -0.24 -7.58 16.08
C ASN A 272 -1.44 -8.22 16.78
N ASP A 273 -1.75 -7.77 18.00
CA ASP A 273 -2.90 -8.26 18.76
C ASP A 273 -4.23 -7.80 18.14
N LEU A 274 -4.27 -6.61 17.53
CA LEU A 274 -5.47 -6.11 16.82
C LEU A 274 -5.76 -6.93 15.56
N ALA A 275 -4.73 -7.23 14.75
CA ALA A 275 -4.83 -8.08 13.57
C ALA A 275 -5.37 -9.47 13.94
N CYS A 276 -4.89 -10.05 15.05
CA CYS A 276 -5.41 -11.29 15.60
C CYS A 276 -6.91 -11.21 15.88
N ILE A 277 -7.35 -10.18 16.63
CA ILE A 277 -8.76 -10.04 17.00
C ILE A 277 -9.63 -9.90 15.76
N LEU A 278 -9.28 -8.99 14.84
CA LEU A 278 -10.10 -8.71 13.65
C LEU A 278 -10.21 -9.96 12.76
N ARG A 279 -9.09 -10.59 12.40
CA ARG A 279 -9.10 -11.80 11.55
C ARG A 279 -9.79 -12.98 12.21
N HIS A 280 -9.69 -13.11 13.54
CA HIS A 280 -10.42 -14.12 14.27
C HIS A 280 -11.94 -13.83 14.26
N ALA A 281 -12.34 -12.57 14.37
CA ALA A 281 -13.74 -12.18 14.33
C ALA A 281 -14.37 -12.37 12.94
N GLU A 282 -13.66 -12.05 11.85
CA GLU A 282 -14.12 -12.31 10.48
C GLU A 282 -14.40 -13.80 10.24
N GLN A 283 -13.49 -14.68 10.68
CA GLN A 283 -13.66 -16.13 10.57
C GLN A 283 -14.90 -16.62 11.33
N ARG A 284 -15.19 -16.03 12.49
CA ARG A 284 -16.41 -16.33 13.25
C ARG A 284 -17.67 -15.90 12.51
N ILE A 285 -17.68 -14.71 11.91
CA ILE A 285 -18.80 -14.23 11.10
C ILE A 285 -19.07 -15.17 9.93
N LYS A 286 -18.01 -15.68 9.29
CA LYS A 286 -18.10 -16.68 8.20
C LYS A 286 -18.47 -18.08 8.68
N GLY A 287 -18.53 -18.32 9.99
CA GLY A 287 -18.82 -19.65 10.55
C GLY A 287 -17.70 -20.69 10.37
N GLN A 288 -16.50 -20.27 9.97
CA GLN A 288 -15.39 -21.19 9.67
C GLN A 288 -14.05 -20.66 10.21
N MET A 289 -13.45 -21.43 11.13
CA MET A 289 -12.12 -21.15 11.67
C MET A 289 -11.03 -21.86 10.85
N LEU A 290 -10.52 -21.19 9.81
CA LEU A 290 -9.47 -21.70 8.92
C LEU A 290 -8.06 -21.58 9.52
N ILE A 291 -7.80 -20.50 10.27
CA ILE A 291 -6.54 -20.19 10.92
C ILE A 291 -6.78 -19.95 12.41
N THR A 292 -6.18 -20.79 13.23
CA THR A 292 -6.22 -20.68 14.71
C THR A 292 -4.86 -20.31 15.31
N ASN A 293 -3.78 -20.37 14.52
CA ASN A 293 -2.44 -20.00 14.98
C ASN A 293 -2.30 -18.48 15.13
N PHE A 294 -2.11 -18.00 16.36
CA PHE A 294 -1.99 -16.57 16.65
C PHE A 294 -0.81 -15.88 15.97
N LYS A 295 0.30 -16.58 15.72
CA LYS A 295 1.44 -15.99 14.99
C LYS A 295 1.07 -15.73 13.53
N MET A 296 0.30 -16.63 12.92
CA MET A 296 -0.20 -16.44 11.56
C MET A 296 -1.24 -15.32 11.51
N LEU A 297 -2.19 -15.28 12.45
CA LEU A 297 -3.19 -14.21 12.49
C LEU A 297 -2.57 -12.82 12.75
N ALA A 298 -1.48 -12.75 13.51
CA ALA A 298 -0.73 -11.51 13.73
C ALA A 298 0.18 -11.10 12.56
N ALA A 299 0.38 -11.98 11.57
CA ALA A 299 1.36 -11.77 10.51
C ALA A 299 1.07 -10.48 9.72
N VAL A 300 2.15 -9.82 9.33
CA VAL A 300 2.15 -8.69 8.38
C VAL A 300 1.75 -9.23 7.01
N ASP A 301 1.20 -8.36 6.16
CA ASP A 301 0.59 -8.64 4.87
C ASP A 301 -0.82 -9.26 4.99
N SER A 302 -1.46 -9.54 3.86
CA SER A 302 -2.78 -10.15 3.73
C SER A 302 -2.72 -11.68 3.90
N LEU A 303 -3.82 -12.29 4.33
CA LEU A 303 -3.95 -13.74 4.43
C LEU A 303 -5.05 -14.22 3.50
N LEU A 304 -4.75 -15.15 2.58
CA LEU A 304 -5.71 -15.63 1.59
C LEU A 304 -6.98 -16.22 2.24
N GLN A 305 -6.85 -16.87 3.39
CA GLN A 305 -7.96 -17.49 4.12
C GLN A 305 -8.85 -16.47 4.85
N VAL A 306 -8.32 -15.27 5.14
CA VAL A 306 -9.03 -14.18 5.82
C VAL A 306 -8.65 -12.85 5.13
N PRO A 307 -9.11 -12.65 3.89
CA PRO A 307 -8.58 -11.63 2.99
C PRO A 307 -8.98 -10.20 3.39
N GLU A 308 -9.93 -10.04 4.31
CA GLU A 308 -10.47 -8.74 4.69
C GLU A 308 -9.41 -7.78 5.20
N TRP A 309 -8.34 -8.24 5.84
CA TRP A 309 -7.40 -7.36 6.53
C TRP A 309 -5.96 -7.56 6.06
N CYS A 310 -5.37 -6.52 5.48
CA CYS A 310 -3.93 -6.40 5.24
C CYS A 310 -3.28 -5.69 6.42
N HIS A 311 -2.32 -6.36 7.07
CA HIS A 311 -1.59 -5.78 8.20
C HIS A 311 -0.27 -5.17 7.71
N MET A 312 -0.12 -3.86 7.87
CA MET A 312 1.12 -3.16 7.54
C MET A 312 1.87 -2.80 8.82
N SER A 313 3.12 -3.23 8.92
CA SER A 313 4.04 -2.84 9.99
C SER A 313 5.17 -1.98 9.43
N GLY A 314 5.57 -0.92 10.13
CA GLY A 314 6.64 -0.02 9.69
C GLY A 314 6.68 1.26 10.51
N ARG A 315 7.04 2.39 9.88
CA ARG A 315 7.03 3.71 10.54
C ARG A 315 5.63 4.11 11.02
N SER A 316 4.60 3.75 10.27
CA SER A 316 3.19 3.84 10.67
C SER A 316 2.56 2.46 10.56
N THR A 317 2.02 1.96 11.67
CA THR A 317 1.28 0.70 11.70
C THR A 317 -0.14 0.94 11.17
N ALA A 318 -0.61 0.07 10.27
CA ALA A 318 -1.95 0.16 9.73
C ALA A 318 -2.58 -1.22 9.52
N LEU A 319 -3.91 -1.28 9.58
CA LEU A 319 -4.72 -2.41 9.17
C LEU A 319 -5.71 -1.91 8.13
N LEU A 320 -5.59 -2.40 6.90
CA LEU A 320 -6.36 -1.94 5.77
C LEU A 320 -7.36 -3.02 5.36
N ASN A 321 -8.65 -2.70 5.39
CA ASN A 321 -9.69 -3.49 4.75
C ASN A 321 -10.06 -2.85 3.42
N GLY A 322 -9.41 -3.32 2.36
CA GLY A 322 -9.40 -2.69 1.04
C GLY A 322 -8.47 -1.49 0.93
N SER A 323 -8.25 -1.01 -0.29
CA SER A 323 -7.56 0.24 -0.60
C SER A 323 -7.91 0.68 -2.04
N GLU A 324 -7.45 1.86 -2.46
CA GLU A 324 -7.56 2.29 -3.87
C GLU A 324 -6.91 1.27 -4.83
N SER A 325 -5.85 0.59 -4.38
CA SER A 325 -5.11 -0.43 -5.14
C SER A 325 -5.59 -1.87 -4.89
N ALA A 326 -6.48 -2.10 -3.92
CA ALA A 326 -6.97 -3.42 -3.53
C ALA A 326 -8.51 -3.44 -3.52
N LYS A 327 -9.10 -3.19 -4.70
CA LYS A 327 -10.56 -3.05 -4.89
C LYS A 327 -11.35 -4.35 -4.75
N ASP A 328 -10.70 -5.50 -4.97
CA ASP A 328 -11.34 -6.81 -4.91
C ASP A 328 -11.46 -7.38 -3.48
N ILE A 329 -10.94 -6.68 -2.47
CA ILE A 329 -11.03 -7.12 -1.07
C ILE A 329 -12.46 -6.89 -0.56
N PRO A 330 -13.14 -7.91 0.00
CA PRO A 330 -14.48 -7.73 0.54
C PRO A 330 -14.47 -6.77 1.74
N PRO A 331 -15.50 -5.94 1.92
CA PRO A 331 -15.62 -5.11 3.12
C PRO A 331 -15.75 -6.00 4.37
N THR A 332 -15.21 -5.52 5.49
CA THR A 332 -15.30 -6.21 6.79
C THR A 332 -16.75 -6.39 7.21
N GLY A 333 -17.08 -7.59 7.71
CA GLY A 333 -18.39 -7.88 8.28
C GLY A 333 -18.60 -7.28 9.68
N LEU A 334 -17.54 -6.75 10.29
CA LEU A 334 -17.58 -6.16 11.62
C LEU A 334 -18.24 -4.79 11.57
N SER A 335 -19.04 -4.45 12.58
CA SER A 335 -19.51 -3.08 12.83
C SER A 335 -18.38 -2.16 13.31
N VAL A 336 -18.60 -0.85 13.22
CA VAL A 336 -17.62 0.13 13.72
C VAL A 336 -17.42 0.00 15.23
N ASP A 337 -18.50 -0.25 15.99
CA ASP A 337 -18.42 -0.47 17.44
C ASP A 337 -17.59 -1.71 17.80
N GLU A 338 -17.74 -2.81 17.05
CA GLU A 338 -16.92 -4.02 17.23
C GLU A 338 -15.44 -3.74 16.93
N ILE A 339 -15.15 -2.91 15.93
CA ILE A 339 -13.78 -2.50 15.61
C ILE A 339 -13.20 -1.62 16.72
N VAL A 340 -13.94 -0.64 17.22
CA VAL A 340 -13.53 0.20 18.36
C VAL A 340 -13.29 -0.65 19.60
N LEU A 341 -14.17 -1.63 19.86
CA LEU A 341 -13.99 -2.59 20.95
C LEU A 341 -12.73 -3.44 20.75
N ALA A 342 -12.48 -3.95 19.54
CA ALA A 342 -11.28 -4.71 19.21
C ALA A 342 -10.01 -3.88 19.44
N ILE A 343 -9.99 -2.60 19.05
CA ILE A 343 -8.88 -1.67 19.30
C ILE A 343 -8.64 -1.53 20.80
N LYS A 344 -9.69 -1.29 21.60
CA LYS A 344 -9.59 -1.19 23.06
C LYS A 344 -9.07 -2.49 23.67
N ILE A 345 -9.55 -3.65 23.22
CA ILE A 345 -9.05 -4.94 23.70
C ILE A 345 -7.58 -5.14 23.32
N ALA A 346 -7.18 -4.82 22.09
CA ALA A 346 -5.80 -5.02 21.65
C ALA A 346 -4.81 -4.11 22.38
N LEU A 347 -5.14 -2.83 22.50
CA LEU A 347 -4.19 -1.79 22.89
C LEU A 347 -4.30 -1.35 24.34
N ASP A 348 -5.46 -1.51 24.99
CA ASP A 348 -5.61 -1.17 26.40
C ASP A 348 -5.10 -2.31 27.29
N GLU A 349 -4.01 -2.03 28.01
CA GLU A 349 -3.34 -2.98 28.91
C GLU A 349 -4.23 -3.39 30.08
N ASN A 350 -5.21 -2.56 30.45
CA ASN A 350 -6.17 -2.81 31.51
C ASN A 350 -7.45 -3.49 31.00
N SER A 351 -7.61 -3.62 29.68
CA SER A 351 -8.79 -4.27 29.11
C SER A 351 -8.78 -5.76 29.39
N CYS A 352 -9.71 -6.21 30.22
CA CYS A 352 -9.90 -7.60 30.62
C CYS A 352 -11.40 -7.89 30.75
N PRO A 353 -11.85 -9.14 30.49
CA PRO A 353 -13.24 -9.49 30.79
C PRO A 353 -13.50 -9.34 32.28
N LYS A 354 -14.66 -8.79 32.65
CA LYS A 354 -15.01 -8.47 34.04
C LYS A 354 -14.75 -9.64 35.01
N LYS A 355 -15.06 -10.87 34.59
CA LYS A 355 -14.84 -12.10 35.37
C LYS A 355 -13.37 -12.34 35.77
N PHE A 356 -12.41 -11.87 34.98
CA PHE A 356 -10.98 -12.15 35.14
C PHE A 356 -10.15 -10.89 35.40
N ALA A 357 -10.78 -9.73 35.63
CA ALA A 357 -10.11 -8.44 35.62
C ALA A 357 -8.99 -8.34 36.66
N ASP A 358 -9.27 -8.74 37.91
CA ASP A 358 -8.30 -8.62 39.01
C ASP A 358 -7.10 -9.54 38.79
N GLN A 359 -7.35 -10.82 38.49
CA GLN A 359 -6.30 -11.79 38.17
C GLN A 359 -5.43 -11.34 36.97
N CYS A 360 -6.06 -10.82 35.90
CA CYS A 360 -5.31 -10.38 34.72
C CYS A 360 -4.39 -9.20 35.03
N ARG A 361 -4.84 -8.26 35.89
CA ARG A 361 -4.05 -7.11 36.35
C ARG A 361 -2.88 -7.53 37.24
N GLU A 362 -3.06 -8.58 38.03
CA GLU A 362 -1.99 -9.19 38.83
C GLU A 362 -1.00 -10.02 37.99
N GLY A 363 -1.23 -10.14 36.68
CA GLY A 363 -0.38 -10.91 35.79
C GLY A 363 -0.66 -12.43 35.83
N PHE A 364 -1.81 -12.83 36.37
CA PHE A 364 -2.24 -14.21 36.51
C PHE A 364 -3.29 -14.58 35.45
N CYS A 365 -3.30 -15.84 35.02
CA CYS A 365 -4.30 -16.36 34.07
C CYS A 365 -4.65 -17.82 34.39
N ASP A 366 -5.86 -18.05 34.91
CA ASP A 366 -6.39 -19.37 35.27
C ASP A 366 -7.22 -20.03 34.17
N THR A 367 -7.32 -19.38 33.00
CA THR A 367 -8.17 -19.82 31.89
C THR A 367 -7.89 -21.28 31.51
N ASN A 368 -8.96 -22.07 31.44
CA ASN A 368 -8.91 -23.48 31.13
C ASN A 368 -10.23 -23.91 30.48
N ARG A 369 -10.36 -25.20 30.12
CA ARG A 369 -11.56 -25.71 29.41
C ARG A 369 -12.86 -25.52 30.20
N SER A 370 -12.84 -25.52 31.54
CA SER A 370 -14.02 -25.30 32.38
C SER A 370 -14.16 -23.86 32.85
N ASN A 371 -13.15 -23.00 32.63
CA ASN A 371 -13.16 -21.59 33.01
C ASN A 371 -12.57 -20.73 31.88
N GLU A 372 -13.28 -20.64 30.76
CA GLU A 372 -12.76 -19.99 29.55
C GLU A 372 -12.88 -18.46 29.61
N CYS A 373 -11.76 -17.78 29.42
CA CYS A 373 -11.70 -16.33 29.21
C CYS A 373 -11.94 -16.00 27.74
N SER A 374 -12.94 -15.14 27.47
CA SER A 374 -13.33 -14.74 26.11
C SER A 374 -12.20 -14.07 25.32
N PHE A 375 -11.26 -13.41 25.99
CA PHE A 375 -10.10 -12.77 25.34
C PHE A 375 -8.98 -13.76 25.03
N TYR A 376 -8.93 -14.91 25.72
CA TYR A 376 -7.87 -15.89 25.49
C TYR A 376 -7.95 -16.50 24.09
N ALA A 377 -9.15 -16.60 23.52
CA ALA A 377 -9.38 -17.06 22.15
C ALA A 377 -8.68 -16.20 21.10
N PHE A 378 -8.42 -14.91 21.37
CA PHE A 378 -7.68 -14.03 20.47
C PHE A 378 -6.16 -14.20 20.59
N GLY A 379 -5.71 -14.92 21.62
CA GLY A 379 -4.30 -15.21 21.83
C GLY A 379 -3.45 -14.00 22.14
N LEU A 380 -3.99 -12.93 22.74
CA LEU A 380 -3.28 -11.67 22.99
C LEU A 380 -1.90 -11.90 23.65
N HIS A 381 -0.89 -11.11 23.27
CA HIS A 381 0.46 -11.23 23.82
C HIS A 381 0.46 -11.17 25.35
N ARG A 382 -0.30 -10.24 25.95
CA ARG A 382 -0.43 -10.13 27.41
C ARG A 382 -1.01 -11.38 28.06
N CYS A 383 -2.04 -12.00 27.45
CA CYS A 383 -2.67 -13.21 27.97
C CYS A 383 -1.71 -14.40 27.94
N ARG A 384 -0.92 -14.54 26.87
CA ARG A 384 0.09 -15.60 26.76
C ARG A 384 1.19 -15.44 27.82
N ARG A 385 1.66 -14.20 28.03
CA ARG A 385 2.66 -13.87 29.06
C ARG A 385 2.15 -14.21 30.47
N ASN A 386 0.94 -13.79 30.81
CA ASN A 386 0.34 -14.07 32.11
C ASN A 386 0.18 -15.58 32.33
N ARG A 387 -0.32 -16.32 31.32
CA ARG A 387 -0.47 -17.78 31.41
C ARG A 387 0.86 -18.50 31.58
N PHE A 388 1.92 -18.05 30.92
CA PHE A 388 3.26 -18.59 31.10
C PHE A 388 3.74 -18.37 32.54
N LYS A 389 3.65 -17.14 33.06
CA LYS A 389 3.99 -16.82 34.46
C LYS A 389 3.23 -17.68 35.47
N THR A 390 1.91 -17.78 35.32
CA THR A 390 1.06 -18.63 36.18
C THR A 390 1.51 -20.09 36.17
N ARG A 391 1.91 -20.63 35.02
CA ARG A 391 2.39 -22.01 34.91
C ARG A 391 3.78 -22.22 35.50
N SER A 392 4.61 -21.19 35.54
CA SER A 392 5.94 -21.28 36.16
C SER A 392 5.91 -21.18 37.69
N GLN A 393 4.80 -20.71 38.26
CA GLN A 393 4.59 -20.60 39.71
C GLN A 393 3.84 -21.80 40.31
N LYS A 394 3.26 -22.65 39.47
CA LYS A 394 2.64 -23.93 39.86
C LYS A 394 3.64 -25.04 39.59
#